data_AF-A0A7W1E5Y2-F1
#
_entry.id   AF-A0A7W1E5Y2-F1
#
_cell.length_a   1.000
_cell.length_b   1.000
_cell.length_c   1.000
_cell.angle_alpha   90.00
_cell.angle_beta   90.00
_cell.angle_gamma   90.00
#
_symmetry.space_group_name_H-M   'P 1'
#
loop_
_entity.id
_entity.type
_entity.pdbx_description
1 polymer ?
#
loop_
_entity_poly.entity_id
_entity_poly.type
_entity_poly.pdbx_seq_one_letter_code
_entity_poly.pdbx_strand_id
1 'polypeptide(L)'
;MREGKSPRSRPGLTLLELVVTLAILSVTLALVGPALVLRQSSPDELFSNLVSDSRRVATRRAQAVQLDLGADGSWTLSGGGPQETGAIIQRGRISASPGKARVSISPIGICIMDQSDIRMRIDPLTCNSNIGNR
;
A
#
# COMPACT_ATOMS: atom_id res chain seq x y z
N MET A 1 -27.66 -13.84 -67.23
CA MET A 1 -27.91 -13.40 -65.84
C MET A 1 -26.61 -12.83 -65.29
N ARG A 2 -26.53 -11.50 -65.09
CA ARG A 2 -25.40 -10.85 -64.42
C ARG A 2 -25.90 -10.37 -63.06
N GLU A 3 -25.48 -11.03 -61.98
CA GLU A 3 -25.70 -10.53 -60.63
C GLU A 3 -24.79 -9.32 -60.39
N GLY A 4 -25.41 -8.15 -60.32
CA GLY A 4 -24.73 -6.92 -59.89
C GLY A 4 -24.44 -6.99 -58.40
N LYS A 5 -23.20 -7.26 -58.04
CA LYS A 5 -22.70 -7.15 -56.67
C LYS A 5 -22.70 -5.68 -56.26
N SER A 6 -23.69 -5.27 -55.46
CA SER A 6 -23.74 -3.91 -54.91
C SER A 6 -22.45 -3.61 -54.13
N PRO A 7 -21.75 -2.50 -54.41
CA PRO A 7 -20.61 -2.08 -53.61
C PRO A 7 -21.11 -1.68 -52.22
N ARG A 8 -20.59 -2.33 -51.18
CA ARG A 8 -20.86 -2.02 -49.79
C ARG A 8 -20.25 -0.63 -49.50
N SER A 9 -21.08 0.41 -49.49
CA SER A 9 -20.67 1.76 -49.10
C SER A 9 -20.15 1.71 -47.67
N ARG A 10 -18.88 2.05 -47.47
CA ARG A 10 -18.34 2.26 -46.12
C ARG A 10 -18.74 3.67 -45.70
N PRO A 11 -19.52 3.85 -44.62
CA PRO A 11 -19.84 5.18 -44.14
C PRO A 11 -18.53 5.89 -43.77
N GLY A 12 -18.27 7.03 -44.38
CA GLY A 12 -17.13 7.88 -44.05
C GLY A 12 -17.41 8.62 -42.74
N LEU A 13 -16.45 8.61 -41.83
CA LEU A 13 -16.54 9.32 -40.56
C LEU A 13 -16.50 10.83 -40.83
N THR A 14 -17.50 11.57 -40.34
CA THR A 14 -17.52 13.03 -40.51
C THR A 14 -16.65 13.73 -39.47
N LEU A 15 -16.14 14.92 -39.80
CA LEU A 15 -15.31 15.73 -38.87
C LEU A 15 -16.12 16.09 -37.61
N LEU A 16 -17.41 16.37 -37.78
CA LEU A 16 -18.35 16.63 -36.68
C LEU A 16 -18.49 15.42 -35.75
N GLU A 17 -18.66 14.22 -36.32
CA GLU A 17 -18.77 12.97 -35.55
C GLU A 17 -17.49 12.68 -34.76
N LEU A 18 -16.31 13.00 -35.31
CA LEU A 18 -15.04 12.89 -34.60
C LEU A 18 -14.95 13.89 -33.43
N VAL A 19 -15.38 15.13 -33.61
CA VAL A 19 -15.39 16.13 -32.53
C VAL A 19 -16.35 15.73 -31.41
N VAL A 20 -17.56 15.28 -31.75
CA VAL A 20 -18.55 14.84 -30.77
C VAL A 20 -18.06 13.61 -30.00
N THR A 21 -17.48 12.62 -30.69
CA THR A 21 -16.93 11.44 -30.03
C THR A 21 -15.78 11.78 -29.08
N LEU A 22 -14.87 12.69 -29.48
CA LEU A 22 -13.81 13.18 -28.59
C LEU A 22 -14.37 13.93 -27.37
N ALA A 23 -15.42 14.75 -27.55
CA ALA A 23 -16.07 15.46 -26.46
C ALA A 23 -16.75 14.49 -25.47
N ILE A 24 -17.44 13.46 -25.97
CA ILE A 24 -18.04 12.43 -25.12
C ILE A 24 -16.93 11.65 -24.38
N LEU A 25 -15.84 11.31 -25.08
CA LEU A 25 -14.74 10.56 -24.49
C LEU A 25 -14.03 11.37 -23.40
N SER A 26 -13.82 12.68 -23.58
CA SER A 26 -13.22 13.54 -22.57
C SER A 26 -14.09 13.69 -21.33
N VAL A 27 -15.40 13.86 -21.51
CA VAL A 27 -16.37 13.87 -20.39
C VAL A 27 -16.33 12.53 -19.66
N THR A 28 -16.35 11.42 -20.39
CA THR A 28 -16.29 10.07 -19.80
C THR A 28 -14.98 9.87 -19.02
N LEU A 29 -13.84 10.30 -19.57
CA LEU A 29 -12.55 10.24 -18.89
C LEU A 29 -12.50 11.13 -17.65
N ALA A 30 -13.14 12.31 -17.66
CA ALA A 30 -13.21 13.19 -16.50
C ALA A 30 -14.04 12.57 -15.36
N LEU A 31 -15.10 11.81 -15.69
CA LEU A 31 -15.90 11.11 -14.70
C LEU A 31 -15.19 9.87 -14.13
N VAL A 32 -14.54 9.06 -14.98
CA VAL A 32 -13.96 7.77 -14.57
C VAL A 32 -12.50 7.90 -14.14
N GLY A 33 -11.78 8.91 -14.65
CA GLY A 33 -10.35 9.15 -14.39
C GLY A 33 -9.97 9.14 -12.92
N PRO A 34 -10.69 9.87 -12.04
CA PRO A 34 -10.40 9.87 -10.61
C PRO A 34 -10.49 8.49 -9.95
N ALA A 35 -11.41 7.63 -10.41
CA ALA A 35 -11.56 6.26 -9.92
C ALA A 35 -10.42 5.33 -10.37
N LEU A 36 -9.72 5.70 -11.45
CA LEU A 36 -8.58 4.96 -12.00
C LEU A 36 -7.24 5.42 -11.44
N VAL A 37 -7.20 6.49 -10.62
CA VAL A 37 -5.96 6.90 -9.94
C VAL A 37 -5.65 5.85 -8.88
N LEU A 38 -4.69 4.96 -9.17
CA LEU A 38 -4.12 4.08 -8.16
C LEU A 38 -3.45 4.95 -7.10
N ARG A 39 -4.05 5.01 -5.90
CA ARG A 39 -3.44 5.64 -4.75
C ARG A 39 -2.21 4.82 -4.37
N GLN A 40 -1.02 5.37 -4.63
CA GLN A 40 0.21 4.78 -4.13
C GLN A 40 0.23 4.97 -2.61
N SER A 41 0.37 3.87 -1.88
CA SER A 41 0.51 3.94 -0.42
C SER A 41 1.76 4.74 -0.08
N SER A 42 1.62 5.71 0.80
CA SER A 42 2.77 6.46 1.31
C SER A 42 3.72 5.52 2.10
N PRO A 43 5.02 5.85 2.22
CA PRO A 43 5.96 5.06 3.03
C PRO A 43 5.47 4.86 4.48
N ASP A 44 4.80 5.86 5.04
CA ASP A 44 4.24 5.81 6.39
C ASP A 44 3.02 4.87 6.48
N GLU A 45 2.14 4.86 5.47
CA GLU A 45 1.03 3.90 5.37
C GLU A 45 1.57 2.46 5.25
N LEU A 46 2.60 2.24 4.43
CA LEU A 46 3.25 0.92 4.30
C LEU A 46 3.80 0.43 5.64
N PHE A 47 4.48 1.30 6.39
CA PHE A 47 5.00 0.94 7.72
C PHE A 47 3.89 0.71 8.74
N SER A 48 2.82 1.51 8.72
CA SER A 48 1.66 1.28 9.59
C SER A 48 0.99 -0.08 9.36
N ASN A 49 0.91 -0.51 8.09
CA ASN A 49 0.41 -1.82 7.71
C ASN A 49 1.33 -2.93 8.22
N LEU A 50 2.66 -2.77 8.10
CA LEU A 50 3.62 -3.73 8.66
C LEU A 50 3.47 -3.88 10.17
N VAL A 51 3.28 -2.78 10.92
CA VAL A 51 3.08 -2.82 12.37
C VAL A 51 1.76 -3.54 12.72
N SER A 52 0.69 -3.25 11.97
CA SER A 52 -0.61 -3.93 12.11
C SER A 52 -0.51 -5.44 11.85
N ASP A 53 0.19 -5.84 10.79
CA ASP A 53 0.41 -7.26 10.45
C ASP A 53 1.27 -7.96 11.50
N SER A 54 2.33 -7.30 11.96
CA SER A 54 3.20 -7.80 13.03
C SER A 54 2.43 -7.99 14.34
N ARG A 55 1.50 -7.09 14.67
CA ARG A 55 0.60 -7.25 15.82
C ARG A 55 -0.29 -8.48 15.66
N ARG A 56 -0.85 -8.74 14.48
CA ARG A 56 -1.62 -9.97 14.22
C ARG A 56 -0.78 -11.22 14.43
N VAL A 57 0.51 -11.18 14.06
CA VAL A 57 1.45 -12.27 14.35
C VAL A 57 1.68 -12.42 15.86
N ALA A 58 1.92 -11.32 16.58
CA ALA A 58 2.07 -11.32 18.04
C ALA A 58 0.85 -11.94 18.75
N THR A 59 -0.35 -11.51 18.39
CA THR A 59 -1.61 -12.03 18.93
C THR A 59 -1.78 -13.52 18.62
N ARG A 60 -1.51 -13.97 17.39
CA ARG A 60 -1.61 -15.40 17.03
C ARG A 60 -0.62 -16.29 17.77
N ARG A 61 0.58 -15.78 18.08
CA ARG A 61 1.60 -16.52 18.84
C ARG A 61 1.47 -16.36 20.35
N ALA A 62 0.58 -15.47 20.82
CA ALA A 62 0.47 -15.06 22.23
C ALA A 62 1.81 -14.62 22.84
N GLN A 63 2.68 -14.01 22.03
CA GLN A 63 4.04 -13.63 22.39
C GLN A 63 4.41 -12.27 21.81
N ALA A 64 5.28 -11.54 22.50
CA ALA A 64 5.85 -10.31 21.96
C ALA A 64 6.74 -10.63 20.75
N VAL A 65 6.74 -9.72 19.77
CA VAL A 65 7.56 -9.80 18.55
C VAL A 65 8.33 -8.51 18.37
N GLN A 66 9.47 -8.57 17.69
CA GLN A 66 10.30 -7.43 17.38
C GLN A 66 10.38 -7.24 15.87
N LEU A 67 9.92 -6.09 15.40
CA LEU A 67 10.01 -5.66 14.02
C LEU A 67 11.26 -4.80 13.86
N ASP A 68 12.15 -5.19 12.96
CA ASP A 68 13.32 -4.41 12.54
C ASP A 68 13.16 -4.02 11.07
N LEU A 69 13.16 -2.73 10.79
CA LEU A 69 13.04 -2.14 9.46
C LEU A 69 14.34 -1.42 9.10
N GLY A 70 14.93 -1.81 7.98
CA GLY A 70 16.09 -1.18 7.38
C GLY A 70 15.75 0.04 6.51
N ALA A 71 16.74 0.90 6.31
CA ALA A 71 16.62 2.07 5.44
C ALA A 71 16.35 1.70 3.97
N ASP A 72 16.74 0.49 3.55
CA ASP A 72 16.48 -0.06 2.21
C ASP A 72 15.08 -0.67 2.07
N GLY A 73 14.27 -0.60 3.14
CA GLY A 73 12.92 -1.18 3.19
C GLY A 73 12.89 -2.68 3.44
N SER A 74 14.05 -3.33 3.64
CA SER A 74 14.07 -4.70 4.15
C SER A 74 13.55 -4.71 5.58
N TRP A 75 12.74 -5.72 5.93
CA TRP A 75 12.25 -5.86 7.29
C TRP A 75 12.35 -7.30 7.76
N THR A 76 12.54 -7.46 9.06
CA THR A 76 12.54 -8.75 9.75
C THR A 76 11.64 -8.68 10.97
N LEU A 77 10.93 -9.77 11.22
CA LEU A 77 10.10 -9.95 12.39
C LEU A 77 10.68 -11.12 13.18
N SER A 78 11.10 -10.86 14.41
CA SER A 78 11.69 -11.85 15.31
C SER A 78 10.84 -12.04 16.56
N GLY A 79 11.04 -13.16 17.24
CA GLY A 79 10.47 -13.38 18.57
C GLY A 79 11.08 -12.41 19.59
N GLY A 80 10.24 -11.82 20.43
CA GLY A 80 10.62 -10.98 21.57
C GLY A 80 10.43 -11.67 22.92
N GLY A 81 10.06 -12.96 22.92
CA GLY A 81 9.91 -13.77 24.13
C GLY A 81 11.25 -14.26 24.70
N PRO A 82 11.34 -14.58 26.00
CA PRO A 82 12.59 -15.02 26.65
C PRO A 82 13.25 -16.24 26.01
N GLN A 83 12.46 -17.11 25.36
CA GLN A 83 12.96 -18.34 24.71
C GLN A 83 13.16 -18.19 23.19
N GLU A 84 12.61 -17.15 22.56
CA GLU A 84 12.64 -16.96 21.10
C GLU A 84 13.33 -15.65 20.69
N THR A 85 14.05 -15.00 21.62
CA THR A 85 14.72 -13.72 21.36
C THR A 85 15.66 -13.86 20.16
N GLY A 86 15.33 -13.17 19.07
CA GLY A 86 16.13 -13.18 17.83
C GLY A 86 15.79 -14.31 16.85
N ALA A 87 14.88 -15.22 17.17
CA ALA A 87 14.39 -16.21 16.20
C ALA A 87 13.56 -15.50 15.12
N ILE A 88 14.00 -15.59 13.86
CA ILE A 88 13.32 -14.94 12.73
C ILE A 88 12.01 -15.69 12.45
N ILE A 89 10.88 -14.99 12.65
CA ILE A 89 9.54 -15.48 12.36
C ILE A 89 9.21 -15.22 10.89
N GLN A 90 9.46 -14.00 10.43
CA GLN A 90 9.18 -13.56 9.07
C GLN A 90 10.18 -12.51 8.60
N ARG A 91 10.28 -12.33 7.29
CA ARG A 91 11.09 -11.30 6.66
C ARG A 91 10.49 -10.90 5.32
N GLY A 92 10.78 -9.69 4.88
CA GLY A 92 10.29 -9.19 3.60
C GLY A 92 10.91 -7.87 3.23
N ARG A 93 10.27 -7.18 2.28
CA ARG A 93 10.65 -5.84 1.85
C ARG A 93 9.39 -5.03 1.55
N ILE A 94 9.42 -3.74 1.87
CA ILE A 94 8.43 -2.76 1.42
C ILE A 94 9.00 -1.93 0.28
N SER A 95 8.12 -1.52 -0.63
CA SER A 95 8.49 -0.81 -1.87
C SER A 95 9.08 0.57 -1.63
N ALA A 96 8.76 1.20 -0.49
CA ALA A 96 9.33 2.47 -0.07
C ALA A 96 9.51 2.49 1.45
N SER A 97 10.74 2.75 1.91
CA SER A 97 11.04 2.83 3.33
C SER A 97 10.86 4.25 3.88
N PRO A 98 10.17 4.43 5.01
CA PRO A 98 10.14 5.72 5.71
C PRO A 98 11.40 5.99 6.55
N GLY A 99 12.32 5.02 6.66
CA GLY A 99 13.55 5.13 7.43
C GLY A 99 13.93 3.83 8.15
N LYS A 100 14.83 3.92 9.12
CA LYS A 100 15.15 2.80 10.03
C LYS A 100 14.24 2.83 11.24
N ALA A 101 13.71 1.70 11.65
CA ALA A 101 13.02 1.59 12.92
C ALA A 101 13.10 0.19 13.53
N ARG A 102 13.07 0.15 14.85
CA ARG A 102 12.92 -1.06 15.64
C ARG A 102 11.75 -0.88 16.58
N VAL A 103 10.77 -1.78 16.48
CA VAL A 103 9.54 -1.73 17.27
C VAL A 103 9.31 -3.07 17.95
N SER A 104 9.16 -3.05 19.27
CA SER A 104 8.67 -4.18 20.05
C SER A 104 7.15 -4.12 20.13
N ILE A 105 6.48 -5.21 19.76
CA ILE A 105 5.03 -5.28 19.61
C ILE A 105 4.51 -6.40 20.50
N SER A 106 3.65 -6.04 21.43
CA SER A 106 3.04 -6.94 22.41
C SER A 106 1.70 -7.48 21.91
N PRO A 107 1.34 -8.75 22.22
CA PRO A 107 0.06 -9.33 21.85
C PRO A 107 -1.15 -8.59 22.46
N ILE A 108 -0.95 -7.87 23.57
CA ILE A 108 -1.99 -7.07 24.24
C ILE A 108 -2.18 -5.67 23.65
N GLY A 109 -1.46 -5.33 22.57
CA GLY A 109 -1.63 -4.06 21.85
C GLY A 109 -0.70 -2.93 22.27
N ILE A 110 0.36 -3.22 23.03
CA ILE A 110 1.40 -2.24 23.36
C ILE A 110 2.48 -2.27 22.26
N CYS A 111 2.86 -1.10 21.76
CA CYS A 111 3.96 -0.92 20.83
C CYS A 111 5.02 0.01 21.43
N ILE A 112 6.26 -0.47 21.53
CA ILE A 112 7.39 0.31 22.04
C ILE A 112 8.39 0.48 20.90
N MET A 113 8.60 1.73 20.51
CA MET A 113 9.63 2.08 19.53
C MET A 113 10.96 2.25 20.28
N ASP A 114 11.93 1.39 19.95
CA ASP A 114 13.25 1.36 20.60
C ASP A 114 14.19 2.37 19.94
N GLN A 115 14.33 2.27 18.62
CA GLN A 115 15.16 3.16 17.80
C GLN A 115 14.40 3.51 16.53
N SER A 116 14.38 4.79 16.15
CA SER A 116 13.71 5.23 14.93
C SER A 116 14.32 6.50 14.37
N ASP A 117 14.61 6.48 13.09
CA ASP A 117 14.93 7.69 12.29
C ASP A 117 13.68 8.20 11.56
N ILE A 118 12.53 7.54 11.75
CA ILE A 118 11.26 7.85 11.10
C ILE A 118 10.61 9.06 11.78
N ARG A 119 10.07 9.99 10.99
CA ARG A 119 9.35 11.17 11.50
C ARG A 119 7.96 10.85 12.06
N MET A 120 7.37 9.74 11.61
CA MET A 120 6.07 9.22 12.03
C MET A 120 6.12 8.69 13.47
N ARG A 121 5.12 9.05 14.29
CA ARG A 121 4.95 8.50 15.64
C ARG A 121 3.88 7.40 15.65
N ILE A 122 4.21 6.29 16.30
CA ILE A 122 3.25 5.25 16.65
C ILE A 122 2.71 5.56 18.05
N ASP A 123 1.40 5.52 18.20
CA ASP A 123 0.76 5.54 19.51
C ASP A 123 1.11 4.25 20.27
N PRO A 124 1.71 4.34 21.47
CA PRO A 124 2.23 3.18 22.17
C PRO A 124 1.16 2.24 22.71
N LEU A 125 -0.10 2.70 22.84
CA LEU A 125 -1.20 1.95 23.43
C LEU A 125 -2.17 1.41 22.37
N THR A 126 -2.25 2.05 21.21
CA THR A 126 -3.12 1.59 20.13
C THR A 126 -2.35 0.94 18.98
N CYS A 127 -1.00 1.01 18.98
CA CYS A 127 -0.15 0.60 17.86
C CYS A 127 -0.57 1.22 16.52
N ASN A 128 -1.23 2.39 16.59
CA ASN A 128 -1.74 3.06 15.41
C ASN A 128 -0.82 4.24 15.10
N SER A 129 -0.59 4.51 13.82
CA SER A 129 0.21 5.66 13.44
C SER A 129 -0.68 6.90 13.41
N ASN A 130 -0.36 7.89 14.25
CA ASN A 130 -1.02 9.19 14.16
C ASN A 130 -0.14 10.06 13.25
N ILE A 131 -0.62 10.32 12.04
CA ILE A 131 0.02 11.27 11.14
C ILE A 131 -0.13 12.62 11.81
N GLY A 132 0.91 13.06 12.51
CA GLY A 132 0.95 14.38 13.14
C GLY A 132 0.83 15.43 12.05
N ASN A 133 -0.39 15.93 11.84
CA ASN A 133 -0.68 17.04 10.95
C ASN A 133 0.14 18.23 11.46
N ARG A 134 1.10 18.69 10.66
CA ARG A 134 1.85 19.92 10.91
C ARG A 134 1.74 20.81 9.70
#